data_AF-A0A527WAZ6-F1
#
_entry.id   AF-A0A527WAZ6-F1
#
_cell.length_a   1.000
_cell.length_b   1.000
_cell.length_c   1.000
_cell.angle_alpha   90.00
_cell.angle_beta   90.00
_cell.angle_gamma   90.00
#
_symmetry.space_group_name_H-M   'P 1'
#
loop_
_entity.id
_entity.type
_entity.pdbx_description
1 polymer ?
#
loop_
_entity_poly.entity_id
_entity_poly.type
_entity_poly.pdbx_seq_one_letter_code
_entity_poly.pdbx_strand_id
1 'polypeptide(L)'
;MPTRRPHLFALFGAIVALTPTTAIGGSVDARATASIPMPDAPQTPGPTAPFSDIAQLKSGLDALAANNIAGARNARDTLPATSLDRHILAWTIALYGGDQVPSGEIADAAKMLPGWPGTIALRKNSERALYRENPPPQVVVQAFGRSQPLTPEGVIILARSQVALGNQAAARAVLVPFWRTEKLEAKDENAIIKEFGTLIPAAEHRYRMERMFYADRPASALRVAGLAGAQPLADAWAAADKGDKNAAKLLKAVPA
;
A
#
# COMPACT_ATOMS: atom_id res chain seq x y z
N MET A 1 2.83 2.32 41.75
CA MET A 1 1.52 1.93 42.32
C MET A 1 0.44 2.20 41.29
N PRO A 2 -0.23 1.18 40.73
CA PRO A 2 -1.37 1.34 39.84
C PRO A 2 -2.68 0.99 40.55
N THR A 3 -3.74 1.78 40.35
CA THR A 3 -5.11 1.40 40.72
C THR A 3 -5.91 1.07 39.47
N ARG A 4 -6.01 -0.24 39.23
CA ARG A 4 -7.10 -0.94 38.52
C ARG A 4 -8.36 -0.83 39.41
N ARG A 5 -9.60 -0.74 38.90
CA ARG A 5 -10.49 -1.85 38.46
C ARG A 5 -11.97 -1.46 38.78
N PRO A 6 -13.00 -2.29 38.47
CA PRO A 6 -14.15 -1.91 37.64
C PRO A 6 -15.51 -2.11 38.37
N HIS A 7 -16.65 -1.95 37.69
CA HIS A 7 -17.90 -2.58 38.15
C HIS A 7 -18.69 -3.24 37.00
N LEU A 8 -19.09 -4.47 37.29
CA LEU A 8 -19.96 -5.39 36.53
C LEU A 8 -21.39 -5.37 37.10
N PHE A 9 -22.32 -6.01 36.35
CA PHE A 9 -23.59 -6.66 36.73
C PHE A 9 -24.76 -5.72 37.12
N ALA A 10 -25.88 -5.65 36.38
CA ALA A 10 -26.97 -6.61 36.11
C ALA A 10 -28.11 -6.57 37.15
N LEU A 11 -29.38 -6.55 36.69
CA LEU A 11 -30.47 -7.50 36.97
C LEU A 11 -31.90 -6.94 36.67
N PHE A 12 -32.66 -7.72 35.87
CA PHE A 12 -34.05 -8.22 36.01
C PHE A 12 -35.26 -7.40 36.52
N GLY A 13 -36.41 -7.62 35.82
CA GLY A 13 -37.78 -7.81 36.36
C GLY A 13 -38.78 -6.66 36.11
N ALA A 14 -39.80 -6.78 35.22
CA ALA A 14 -41.16 -7.38 35.38
C ALA A 14 -42.11 -6.53 36.29
N ILE A 15 -43.40 -6.20 36.03
CA ILE A 15 -44.53 -6.88 35.35
C ILE A 15 -45.81 -5.95 35.35
N VAL A 16 -46.72 -6.11 34.36
CA VAL A 16 -48.24 -6.01 34.36
C VAL A 16 -48.91 -4.67 34.72
N ALA A 17 -50.09 -4.25 34.23
CA ALA A 17 -50.98 -4.43 33.07
C ALA A 17 -52.18 -3.49 33.30
N LEU A 18 -52.89 -3.02 32.26
CA LEU A 18 -54.33 -2.75 32.35
C LEU A 18 -54.95 -2.67 30.95
N THR A 19 -55.85 -3.62 30.66
CA THR A 19 -56.89 -3.54 29.62
C THR A 19 -58.14 -2.92 30.22
N PRO A 20 -59.05 -2.35 29.40
CA PRO A 20 -60.27 -3.11 29.13
C PRO A 20 -60.76 -3.08 27.68
N THR A 21 -61.55 -4.12 27.45
CA THR A 21 -62.27 -4.65 26.30
C THR A 21 -63.39 -3.74 25.77
N THR A 22 -63.68 -3.76 24.46
CA THR A 22 -64.95 -4.31 23.91
C THR A 22 -64.96 -4.32 22.39
N ALA A 23 -65.57 -5.38 21.86
CA ALA A 23 -65.67 -5.74 20.45
C ALA A 23 -66.91 -5.13 19.79
N ILE A 24 -66.81 -4.83 18.49
CA ILE A 24 -67.94 -4.91 17.57
C ILE A 24 -67.46 -5.66 16.33
N GLY A 25 -68.08 -6.80 16.06
CA GLY A 25 -67.87 -7.60 14.87
C GLY A 25 -68.38 -6.86 13.64
N GLY A 26 -67.53 -6.82 12.61
CA GLY A 26 -67.90 -6.49 11.25
C GLY A 26 -66.95 -7.27 10.36
N SER A 27 -67.46 -8.29 9.67
CA SER A 27 -66.76 -9.02 8.63
C SER A 27 -66.26 -8.03 7.58
N VAL A 28 -64.95 -7.88 7.47
CA VAL A 28 -64.35 -7.12 6.37
C VAL A 28 -64.02 -8.13 5.28
N ASP A 29 -64.73 -8.04 4.16
CA ASP A 29 -64.56 -8.86 2.97
C ASP A 29 -63.09 -8.95 2.58
N ALA A 30 -62.57 -10.18 2.51
CA ALA A 30 -61.32 -10.45 1.83
C ALA A 30 -61.53 -10.20 0.34
N ARG A 31 -61.28 -8.97 -0.12
CA ARG A 31 -61.13 -8.69 -1.54
C ARG A 31 -59.87 -9.40 -2.04
N ALA A 32 -60.07 -10.62 -2.53
CA ALA A 32 -59.13 -11.29 -3.41
C ALA A 32 -58.78 -10.34 -4.55
N THR A 33 -57.55 -9.83 -4.57
CA THR A 33 -57.03 -9.11 -5.71
C THR A 33 -56.80 -10.15 -6.78
N ALA A 34 -57.71 -10.25 -7.74
CA ALA A 34 -57.60 -11.17 -8.85
C ALA A 34 -56.29 -10.91 -9.60
N SER A 35 -55.50 -11.96 -9.80
CA SER A 35 -54.39 -11.95 -10.75
C SER A 35 -54.94 -11.68 -12.14
N ILE A 36 -54.36 -10.70 -12.84
CA ILE A 36 -54.59 -10.54 -14.28
C ILE A 36 -53.96 -11.77 -14.95
N PRO A 37 -54.71 -12.59 -15.70
CA PRO A 37 -54.11 -13.65 -16.50
C PRO A 37 -53.32 -12.96 -17.63
N MET A 38 -52.00 -13.10 -17.62
CA MET A 38 -51.24 -12.85 -18.84
C MET A 38 -51.61 -13.95 -19.84
N PRO A 39 -51.94 -13.62 -21.11
CA PRO A 39 -51.96 -14.63 -22.15
C PRO A 39 -50.56 -15.25 -22.26
N ASP A 40 -50.50 -16.57 -22.43
CA ASP A 40 -49.26 -17.32 -22.63
C ASP A 40 -48.49 -16.76 -23.84
N ALA A 41 -47.59 -15.81 -23.59
CA ALA A 41 -46.55 -15.47 -24.53
C ALA A 41 -45.63 -16.69 -24.63
N PRO A 42 -45.23 -17.12 -25.84
CA PRO A 42 -44.24 -18.18 -25.98
C PRO A 42 -43.03 -17.83 -25.14
N GLN A 43 -42.77 -18.60 -24.09
CA GLN A 43 -41.52 -18.53 -23.34
C GLN A 43 -40.43 -19.05 -24.27
N THR A 44 -39.95 -18.18 -25.15
CA THR A 44 -38.61 -18.32 -25.68
C THR A 44 -37.71 -18.22 -24.44
N PRO A 45 -36.90 -19.25 -24.13
CA PRO A 45 -35.90 -19.10 -23.09
C PRO A 45 -35.03 -17.91 -23.51
N GLY A 46 -35.21 -16.78 -22.83
CA GLY A 46 -34.21 -15.72 -22.88
C GLY A 46 -32.88 -16.37 -22.48
N PRO A 47 -31.74 -16.00 -23.10
CA PRO A 47 -30.47 -16.61 -22.80
C PRO A 47 -30.27 -16.57 -21.29
N THR A 48 -30.31 -17.75 -20.66
CA THR A 48 -29.94 -17.92 -19.27
C THR A 48 -28.47 -17.52 -19.25
N ALA A 49 -28.17 -16.34 -18.71
CA ALA A 49 -26.78 -15.96 -18.49
C ALA A 49 -26.16 -17.12 -17.71
N PRO A 50 -25.11 -17.79 -18.23
CA PRO A 50 -24.51 -18.88 -17.51
C PRO A 50 -24.09 -18.31 -16.15
N PHE A 51 -24.61 -18.88 -15.07
CA PHE A 51 -23.99 -18.66 -13.77
C PHE A 51 -22.54 -19.04 -13.97
N SER A 52 -21.64 -18.05 -13.88
CA SER A 52 -20.21 -18.26 -13.95
C SER A 52 -19.88 -19.44 -13.04
N ASP A 53 -19.20 -20.45 -13.58
CA ASP A 53 -18.90 -21.64 -12.81
C ASP A 53 -18.00 -21.26 -11.64
N ILE A 54 -18.60 -21.14 -10.44
CA ILE A 54 -17.92 -20.82 -9.18
C ILE A 54 -16.74 -21.77 -8.95
N ALA A 55 -16.75 -22.96 -9.55
CA ALA A 55 -15.63 -23.89 -9.49
C ALA A 55 -14.33 -23.28 -10.03
N GLN A 56 -14.38 -22.47 -11.09
CA GLN A 56 -13.17 -21.83 -11.66
C GLN A 56 -12.65 -20.73 -10.75
N LEU A 57 -13.54 -19.89 -10.20
CA LEU A 57 -13.17 -18.89 -9.20
C LEU A 57 -12.53 -19.57 -7.97
N LYS A 58 -13.17 -20.62 -7.45
CA LYS A 58 -12.67 -21.40 -6.32
C LYS A 58 -11.30 -22.00 -6.63
N SER A 59 -11.13 -22.61 -7.80
CA SER A 59 -9.85 -23.19 -8.23
C SER A 59 -8.73 -22.14 -8.27
N GLY A 60 -9.00 -20.94 -8.80
CA GLY A 60 -8.03 -19.85 -8.80
C GLY A 60 -7.65 -19.37 -7.41
N LEU A 61 -8.63 -19.28 -6.49
CA LEU A 61 -8.38 -18.90 -5.09
C LEU A 61 -7.63 -19.99 -4.32
N ASP A 62 -7.95 -21.26 -4.53
CA ASP A 62 -7.23 -22.40 -3.94
C ASP A 62 -5.77 -22.43 -4.43
N ALA A 63 -5.56 -22.16 -5.73
CA ALA A 63 -4.21 -22.07 -6.30
C ALA A 63 -3.41 -20.92 -5.67
N LEU A 64 -4.04 -19.74 -5.47
CA LEU A 64 -3.42 -18.61 -4.79
C LEU A 64 -3.06 -18.94 -3.33
N ALA A 65 -3.97 -19.59 -2.60
CA ALA A 65 -3.74 -20.04 -1.23
C ALA A 65 -2.60 -21.06 -1.13
N ALA A 66 -2.42 -21.90 -2.14
CA ALA A 66 -1.32 -22.85 -2.26
C ALA A 66 -0.01 -22.22 -2.79
N ASN A 67 0.07 -20.89 -2.93
CA ASN A 67 1.18 -20.16 -3.56
C ASN A 67 1.48 -20.60 -5.01
N ASN A 68 0.50 -21.20 -5.70
CA ASN A 68 0.56 -21.53 -7.12
C ASN A 68 0.04 -20.35 -7.96
N ILE A 69 0.86 -19.30 -8.06
CA ILE A 69 0.48 -18.05 -8.73
C ILE A 69 0.24 -18.27 -10.23
N ALA A 70 0.99 -19.16 -10.86
CA ALA A 70 0.76 -19.56 -12.25
C ALA A 70 -0.61 -20.22 -12.43
N GLY A 71 -0.99 -21.14 -11.54
CA GLY A 71 -2.32 -21.76 -11.53
C GLY A 71 -3.45 -20.75 -11.32
N ALA A 72 -3.28 -19.81 -10.39
CA ALA A 72 -4.26 -18.75 -10.17
C ALA A 72 -4.44 -17.84 -11.41
N ARG A 73 -3.33 -17.47 -12.08
CA ARG A 73 -3.36 -16.68 -13.32
C ARG A 73 -4.02 -17.45 -14.46
N ASN A 74 -3.70 -18.73 -14.62
CA ASN A 74 -4.36 -19.57 -15.62
C ASN A 74 -5.88 -19.66 -15.39
N ALA A 75 -6.31 -19.88 -14.14
CA ALA A 75 -7.73 -19.89 -13.80
C ALA A 75 -8.41 -18.56 -14.13
N ARG A 76 -7.79 -17.42 -13.78
CA ARG A 76 -8.25 -16.07 -14.16
C ARG A 76 -8.42 -15.93 -15.68
N ASP A 77 -7.47 -16.42 -16.46
CA ASP A 77 -7.44 -16.20 -17.91
C ASP A 77 -8.43 -17.09 -18.68
N THR A 78 -8.93 -18.18 -18.06
CA THR A 78 -10.06 -18.97 -18.60
C THR A 78 -11.43 -18.31 -18.40
N LEU A 79 -11.54 -17.35 -17.49
CA LEU A 79 -12.80 -16.66 -17.20
C LEU A 79 -13.06 -15.53 -18.21
N PRO A 80 -14.34 -15.21 -18.52
CA PRO A 80 -14.67 -14.11 -19.41
C PRO A 80 -14.08 -12.77 -18.93
N ALA A 81 -13.57 -11.97 -19.86
CA ALA A 81 -12.88 -10.70 -19.57
C ALA A 81 -13.72 -9.72 -18.72
N THR A 82 -15.03 -9.73 -18.91
CA THR A 82 -16.01 -8.85 -18.24
C THR A 82 -16.64 -9.47 -16.99
N SER A 83 -16.27 -10.70 -16.62
CA SER A 83 -16.87 -11.40 -15.48
C SER A 83 -16.35 -10.86 -14.15
N LEU A 84 -17.25 -10.80 -13.15
CA LEU A 84 -16.90 -10.44 -11.78
C LEU A 84 -15.85 -11.41 -11.22
N ASP A 85 -15.94 -12.70 -11.53
CA ASP A 85 -15.01 -13.72 -11.04
C ASP A 85 -13.58 -13.47 -11.54
N ARG A 86 -13.43 -13.08 -12.80
CA ARG A 86 -12.13 -12.68 -13.34
C ARG A 86 -11.58 -11.45 -12.65
N HIS A 87 -12.44 -10.47 -12.37
CA HIS A 87 -12.06 -9.27 -11.62
C HIS A 87 -11.62 -9.61 -10.19
N ILE A 88 -12.34 -10.51 -9.50
CA ILE A 88 -11.96 -10.99 -8.16
C ILE A 88 -10.58 -11.65 -8.21
N LEU A 89 -10.35 -12.58 -9.15
CA LEU A 89 -9.04 -13.23 -9.27
C LEU A 89 -7.93 -12.24 -9.67
N ALA A 90 -8.18 -11.32 -10.59
CA ALA A 90 -7.21 -10.30 -10.96
C ALA A 90 -6.80 -9.45 -9.74
N TRP A 91 -7.78 -9.04 -8.93
CA TRP A 91 -7.57 -8.28 -7.71
C TRP A 91 -6.81 -9.07 -6.64
N THR A 92 -7.24 -10.31 -6.34
CA THR A 92 -6.57 -11.13 -5.31
C THR A 92 -5.16 -11.51 -5.70
N ILE A 93 -4.92 -11.85 -6.97
CA ILE A 93 -3.58 -12.11 -7.50
C ILE A 93 -2.72 -10.85 -7.37
N ALA A 94 -3.22 -9.68 -7.77
CA ALA A 94 -2.45 -8.44 -7.67
C ALA A 94 -2.13 -8.02 -6.23
N LEU A 95 -2.97 -8.38 -5.26
CA LEU A 95 -2.72 -8.13 -3.83
C LEU A 95 -1.79 -9.15 -3.18
N TYR A 96 -1.96 -10.44 -3.47
CA TYR A 96 -1.37 -11.53 -2.70
C TYR A 96 -0.41 -12.41 -3.48
N GLY A 97 -0.32 -12.28 -4.81
CA GLY A 97 0.55 -13.11 -5.64
C GLY A 97 2.05 -12.79 -5.56
N GLY A 98 2.42 -11.75 -4.79
CA GLY A 98 3.80 -11.47 -4.43
C GLY A 98 4.71 -11.20 -5.63
N ASP A 99 5.90 -11.79 -5.61
CA ASP A 99 6.96 -11.46 -6.56
C ASP A 99 6.73 -12.04 -7.98
N GLN A 100 5.80 -12.99 -8.12
CA GLN A 100 5.51 -13.67 -9.39
C GLN A 100 4.47 -12.94 -10.24
N VAL A 101 3.91 -11.83 -9.75
CA VAL A 101 2.91 -11.04 -10.47
C VAL A 101 3.59 -9.85 -11.16
N PRO A 102 3.43 -9.70 -12.48
CA PRO A 102 4.02 -8.59 -13.21
C PRO A 102 3.41 -7.23 -12.86
N SER A 103 4.20 -6.17 -12.97
CA SER A 103 3.77 -4.79 -12.69
C SER A 103 2.59 -4.37 -13.56
N GLY A 104 2.60 -4.75 -14.85
CA GLY A 104 1.52 -4.49 -15.78
C GLY A 104 0.19 -5.11 -15.35
N GLU A 105 0.21 -6.36 -14.85
CA GLU A 105 -1.00 -7.03 -14.37
C GLU A 105 -1.58 -6.35 -13.12
N ILE A 106 -0.71 -5.90 -12.22
CA ILE A 106 -1.13 -5.16 -11.02
C ILE A 106 -1.74 -3.81 -11.42
N ALA A 107 -1.12 -3.11 -12.39
CA ALA A 107 -1.62 -1.85 -12.91
C ALA A 107 -2.98 -2.01 -13.62
N ASP A 108 -3.16 -3.09 -14.38
CA ASP A 108 -4.41 -3.37 -15.07
C ASP A 108 -5.52 -3.75 -14.08
N ALA A 109 -5.21 -4.53 -13.04
CA ALA A 109 -6.13 -4.80 -11.93
C ALA A 109 -6.57 -3.50 -11.23
N ALA A 110 -5.63 -2.58 -10.97
CA ALA A 110 -5.95 -1.29 -10.37
C ALA A 110 -6.81 -0.39 -11.27
N LYS A 111 -6.60 -0.42 -12.59
CA LYS A 111 -7.38 0.36 -13.57
C LYS A 111 -8.79 -0.19 -13.76
N MET A 112 -8.95 -1.51 -13.83
CA MET A 112 -10.24 -2.15 -14.09
C MET A 112 -11.19 -2.06 -12.89
N LEU A 113 -10.65 -1.83 -11.67
CA LEU A 113 -11.39 -1.85 -10.40
C LEU A 113 -11.27 -0.55 -9.60
N PRO A 114 -11.73 0.61 -10.15
CA PRO A 114 -11.75 1.85 -9.39
C PRO A 114 -12.69 1.71 -8.17
N GLY A 115 -12.20 2.04 -6.99
CA GLY A 115 -12.98 2.01 -5.74
C GLY A 115 -12.96 0.68 -4.98
N TRP A 116 -12.29 -0.35 -5.51
CA TRP A 116 -12.12 -1.60 -4.78
C TRP A 116 -11.15 -1.44 -3.59
N PRO A 117 -11.29 -2.25 -2.53
CA PRO A 117 -10.40 -2.17 -1.37
C PRO A 117 -8.95 -2.48 -1.75
N GLY A 118 -8.01 -1.95 -0.95
CA GLY A 118 -6.59 -2.27 -1.11
C GLY A 118 -5.86 -1.54 -2.25
N THR A 119 -6.42 -0.46 -2.80
CA THR A 119 -5.74 0.33 -3.86
C THR A 119 -4.33 0.80 -3.50
N ILE A 120 -4.09 1.15 -2.23
CA ILE A 120 -2.75 1.51 -1.74
C ILE A 120 -1.81 0.30 -1.75
N ALA A 121 -2.29 -0.89 -1.35
CA ALA A 121 -1.50 -2.11 -1.40
C ALA A 121 -1.18 -2.51 -2.84
N LEU A 122 -2.16 -2.42 -3.76
CA LEU A 122 -1.93 -2.62 -5.19
C LEU A 122 -0.86 -1.67 -5.73
N ARG A 123 -0.91 -0.38 -5.37
CA ARG A 123 0.12 0.58 -5.79
C ARG A 123 1.50 0.19 -5.26
N LYS A 124 1.63 -0.14 -3.97
CA LYS A 124 2.90 -0.59 -3.39
C LYS A 124 3.43 -1.87 -4.05
N ASN A 125 2.55 -2.82 -4.37
CA ASN A 125 2.93 -4.05 -5.07
C ASN A 125 3.41 -3.75 -6.50
N SER A 126 2.73 -2.83 -7.20
CA SER A 126 3.13 -2.38 -8.54
C SER A 126 4.52 -1.72 -8.52
N GLU A 127 4.82 -0.89 -7.52
CA GLU A 127 6.14 -0.24 -7.38
C GLU A 127 7.26 -1.27 -7.17
N ARG A 128 7.02 -2.26 -6.30
CA ARG A 128 7.97 -3.36 -6.08
C ARG A 128 8.17 -4.20 -7.33
N ALA A 129 7.10 -4.50 -8.05
CA ALA A 129 7.17 -5.23 -9.32
C ALA A 129 7.96 -4.46 -10.37
N LEU A 130 7.71 -3.15 -10.54
CA LEU A 130 8.48 -2.29 -11.45
C LEU A 130 9.97 -2.31 -11.11
N TYR A 131 10.32 -2.24 -9.82
CA TYR A 131 11.71 -2.30 -9.40
C TYR A 131 12.37 -3.65 -9.73
N ARG A 132 11.68 -4.77 -9.51
CA ARG A 132 12.18 -6.12 -9.83
C ARG A 132 12.35 -6.33 -11.34
N GLU A 133 11.37 -5.87 -12.12
CA GLU A 133 11.37 -5.99 -13.58
C GLU A 133 12.38 -5.06 -14.24
N ASN A 134 12.67 -3.91 -13.62
CA ASN A 134 13.56 -2.88 -14.11
C ASN A 134 13.32 -2.56 -15.61
N PRO A 135 12.08 -2.21 -16.02
CA PRO A 135 11.76 -1.93 -17.41
C PRO A 135 12.42 -0.62 -17.89
N PRO A 136 12.35 -0.29 -19.20
CA PRO A 136 12.93 0.94 -19.72
C PRO A 136 12.44 2.20 -18.98
N PRO A 137 13.29 3.23 -18.81
CA PRO A 137 12.97 4.42 -18.01
C PRO A 137 11.64 5.10 -18.37
N GLN A 138 11.29 5.12 -19.66
CA GLN A 138 10.04 5.70 -20.16
C GLN A 138 8.81 4.97 -19.62
N VAL A 139 8.88 3.63 -19.52
CA VAL A 139 7.80 2.79 -18.99
C VAL A 139 7.61 3.06 -17.50
N VAL A 140 8.70 3.16 -16.75
CA VAL A 140 8.64 3.49 -15.31
C VAL A 140 7.98 4.86 -15.12
N VAL A 141 8.47 5.90 -15.79
CA VAL A 141 7.92 7.25 -15.64
C VAL A 141 6.44 7.31 -16.03
N GLN A 142 6.03 6.62 -17.10
CA GLN A 142 4.63 6.52 -17.48
C GLN A 142 3.78 5.78 -16.43
N ALA A 143 4.30 4.70 -15.83
CA ALA A 143 3.59 3.94 -14.81
C ALA A 143 3.31 4.76 -13.55
N PHE A 144 4.26 5.60 -13.11
CA PHE A 144 4.04 6.53 -11.99
C PHE A 144 3.14 7.72 -12.39
N GLY A 145 3.25 8.19 -13.63
CA GLY A 145 2.51 9.36 -14.11
C GLY A 145 2.77 10.59 -13.24
N ARG A 146 1.73 11.09 -12.55
CA ARG A 146 1.80 12.21 -11.60
C ARG A 146 1.83 11.78 -10.13
N SER A 147 1.82 10.48 -9.86
CA SER A 147 1.77 9.95 -8.50
C SER A 147 3.17 9.95 -7.88
N GLN A 148 3.25 10.29 -6.60
CA GLN A 148 4.46 10.06 -5.82
C GLN A 148 4.57 8.58 -5.43
N PRO A 149 5.80 8.04 -5.37
CA PRO A 149 6.03 6.67 -4.90
C PRO A 149 5.63 6.51 -3.44
N LEU A 150 5.18 5.30 -3.10
CA LEU A 150 4.77 4.90 -1.75
C LEU A 150 5.73 3.89 -1.12
N THR A 151 6.73 3.40 -1.84
CA THR A 151 7.76 2.48 -1.34
C THR A 151 9.18 2.95 -1.65
N PRO A 152 10.19 2.50 -0.87
CA PRO A 152 11.60 2.72 -1.18
C PRO A 152 11.98 2.25 -2.60
N GLU A 153 11.48 1.09 -3.00
CA GLU A 153 11.72 0.53 -4.34
C GLU A 153 11.16 1.46 -5.42
N GLY A 154 9.97 2.00 -5.20
CA GLY A 154 9.34 2.98 -6.09
C GLY A 154 10.13 4.28 -6.19
N VAL A 155 10.63 4.79 -5.06
CA VAL A 155 11.52 5.98 -5.03
C VAL A 155 12.76 5.73 -5.87
N ILE A 156 13.43 4.60 -5.65
CA ILE A 156 14.69 4.28 -6.34
C ILE A 156 14.47 4.09 -7.84
N ILE A 157 13.50 3.28 -8.26
CA ILE A 157 13.28 3.02 -9.69
C ILE A 157 12.85 4.28 -10.44
N LEU A 158 12.02 5.13 -9.82
CA LEU A 158 11.59 6.38 -10.42
C LEU A 158 12.74 7.39 -10.50
N ALA A 159 13.53 7.54 -9.43
CA ALA A 159 14.69 8.43 -9.44
C ALA A 159 15.73 7.99 -10.50
N ARG A 160 16.06 6.68 -10.54
CA ARG A 160 16.96 6.09 -11.55
C ARG A 160 16.47 6.36 -12.97
N SER A 161 15.17 6.15 -13.19
CA SER A 161 14.56 6.37 -14.51
C SER A 161 14.60 7.84 -14.94
N GLN A 162 14.32 8.76 -14.01
CA GLN A 162 14.41 10.19 -14.30
C GLN A 162 15.84 10.64 -14.60
N VAL A 163 16.85 10.09 -13.90
CA VAL A 163 18.27 10.34 -14.20
C VAL A 163 18.62 9.84 -15.60
N ALA A 164 18.21 8.62 -15.96
CA ALA A 164 18.47 8.03 -17.27
C ALA A 164 17.82 8.83 -18.43
N LEU A 165 16.73 9.54 -18.16
CA LEU A 165 16.06 10.44 -19.10
C LEU A 165 16.64 11.88 -19.10
N GLY A 166 17.67 12.16 -18.30
CA GLY A 166 18.28 13.49 -18.18
C GLY A 166 17.53 14.45 -17.24
N ASN A 167 16.45 14.02 -16.59
CA ASN A 167 15.61 14.84 -15.71
C ASN A 167 16.12 14.85 -14.26
N GLN A 168 17.32 15.37 -14.03
CA GLN A 168 17.92 15.41 -12.68
C GLN A 168 17.07 16.13 -11.64
N ALA A 169 16.35 17.19 -12.03
CA ALA A 169 15.45 17.90 -11.13
C ALA A 169 14.29 17.02 -10.64
N ALA A 170 13.69 16.23 -11.53
CA ALA A 170 12.62 15.30 -11.18
C ALA A 170 13.13 14.15 -10.30
N ALA A 171 14.33 13.62 -10.60
CA ALA A 171 14.97 12.61 -9.78
C ALA A 171 15.21 13.10 -8.33
N ARG A 172 15.73 14.33 -8.17
CA ARG A 172 15.91 14.94 -6.85
C ARG A 172 14.59 15.16 -6.12
N ALA A 173 13.56 15.63 -6.82
CA ALA A 173 12.24 15.89 -6.23
C ALA A 173 11.62 14.62 -5.63
N VAL A 174 11.88 13.46 -6.24
CA VAL A 174 11.43 12.15 -5.73
C VAL A 174 12.33 11.65 -4.60
N LEU A 175 13.65 11.77 -4.74
CA LEU A 175 14.61 11.15 -3.83
C LEU A 175 14.80 11.91 -2.50
N VAL A 176 14.84 13.24 -2.54
CA VAL A 176 15.19 14.07 -1.37
C VAL A 176 14.23 13.91 -0.19
N PRO A 177 12.89 13.95 -0.36
CA PRO A 177 11.96 13.79 0.76
C PRO A 177 12.14 12.46 1.50
N PHE A 178 12.34 11.39 0.73
CA PHE A 178 12.63 10.05 1.23
C PHE A 178 13.99 10.01 1.94
N TRP A 179 15.04 10.51 1.29
CA TRP A 179 16.41 10.51 1.83
C TRP A 179 16.52 11.27 3.15
N ARG A 180 15.80 12.38 3.33
CA ARG A 180 15.87 13.16 4.57
C ARG A 180 15.33 12.41 5.78
N THR A 181 14.30 11.58 5.58
CA THR A 181 13.47 11.11 6.70
C THR A 181 13.45 9.60 6.89
N GLU A 182 13.77 8.81 5.86
CA GLU A 182 13.66 7.36 5.96
C GLU A 182 14.72 6.76 6.89
N LYS A 183 14.30 5.85 7.77
CA LYS A 183 15.23 5.05 8.57
C LYS A 183 15.73 3.88 7.72
N LEU A 184 16.99 3.98 7.30
CA LEU A 184 17.61 2.99 6.43
C LEU A 184 18.65 2.17 7.19
N GLU A 185 18.74 0.89 6.87
CA GLU A 185 19.87 0.07 7.26
C GLU A 185 21.14 0.49 6.51
N ALA A 186 22.30 0.19 7.09
CA ALA A 186 23.58 0.66 6.56
C ALA A 186 23.82 0.22 5.10
N LYS A 187 23.36 -0.98 4.74
CA LYS A 187 23.44 -1.52 3.37
C LYS A 187 22.68 -0.63 2.37
N ASP A 188 21.44 -0.29 2.69
CA ASP A 188 20.56 0.45 1.79
C ASP A 188 20.97 1.92 1.71
N GLU A 189 21.38 2.50 2.84
CA GLU A 189 21.94 3.84 2.89
C GLU A 189 23.18 3.98 2.00
N ASN A 190 24.12 3.03 2.09
CA ASN A 190 25.32 3.00 1.24
C ASN A 190 24.97 2.80 -0.23
N ALA A 191 23.96 1.98 -0.56
CA ALA A 191 23.52 1.79 -1.93
C ALA A 191 22.98 3.10 -2.53
N ILE A 192 22.16 3.84 -1.79
CA ILE A 192 21.63 5.14 -2.22
C ILE A 192 22.74 6.17 -2.35
N ILE A 193 23.68 6.25 -1.39
CA ILE A 193 24.84 7.15 -1.48
C ILE A 193 25.67 6.84 -2.73
N LYS A 194 25.94 5.55 -2.99
CA LYS A 194 26.73 5.13 -4.15
C LYS A 194 26.07 5.53 -5.46
N GLU A 195 24.75 5.38 -5.55
CA GLU A 195 24.01 5.62 -6.80
C GLU A 195 23.65 7.10 -7.00
N PHE A 196 23.26 7.80 -5.94
CA PHE A 196 22.66 9.13 -6.00
C PHE A 196 23.34 10.18 -5.13
N GLY A 197 24.43 9.85 -4.42
CA GLY A 197 25.06 10.73 -3.44
C GLY A 197 25.46 12.09 -4.01
N THR A 198 25.92 12.13 -5.27
CA THR A 198 26.28 13.36 -5.99
C THR A 198 25.08 14.14 -6.51
N LEU A 199 23.94 13.47 -6.71
CA LEU A 199 22.68 14.08 -7.13
C LEU A 199 21.99 14.78 -5.96
N ILE A 200 22.14 14.26 -4.75
CA ILE A 200 21.57 14.85 -3.54
C ILE A 200 22.44 16.04 -3.09
N PRO A 201 21.87 17.25 -2.91
CA PRO A 201 22.64 18.41 -2.45
C PRO A 201 23.25 18.21 -1.05
N ALA A 202 24.41 18.82 -0.81
CA ALA A 202 25.09 18.78 0.49
C ALA A 202 24.18 19.23 1.66
N ALA A 203 23.32 20.22 1.44
CA ALA A 203 22.35 20.68 2.44
C ALA A 203 21.34 19.57 2.85
N GLU A 204 20.95 18.71 1.92
CA GLU A 204 20.02 17.60 2.21
C GLU A 204 20.74 16.45 2.93
N HIS A 205 22.02 16.21 2.62
CA HIS A 205 22.87 15.30 3.42
C HIS A 205 23.04 15.82 4.85
N ARG A 206 23.27 17.13 5.02
CA ARG A 206 23.35 17.77 6.34
C ARG A 206 22.05 17.63 7.12
N TYR A 207 20.90 17.84 6.48
CA TYR A 207 19.61 17.65 7.12
C TYR A 207 19.43 16.21 7.63
N ARG A 208 19.75 15.21 6.79
CA ARG A 208 19.69 13.81 7.21
C ARG A 208 20.67 13.54 8.37
N MET A 209 21.90 14.02 8.26
CA MET A 209 22.95 13.85 9.28
C MET A 209 22.47 14.29 10.67
N GLU A 210 22.01 15.55 10.77
CA GLU A 210 21.54 16.12 12.04
C GLU A 210 20.34 15.35 12.56
N ARG A 211 19.38 14.99 11.70
CA ARG A 211 18.22 14.17 12.09
C ARG A 211 18.62 12.78 12.59
N MET A 212 19.66 12.16 12.02
CA MET A 212 20.15 10.86 12.47
C MET A 212 20.84 10.94 13.84
N PHE A 213 21.51 12.05 14.16
CA PHE A 213 21.99 12.28 15.52
C PHE A 213 20.85 12.38 16.53
N TYR A 214 19.81 13.18 16.22
CA TYR A 214 18.62 13.27 17.09
C TYR A 214 17.83 11.98 17.23
N ALA A 215 18.01 11.03 16.31
CA ALA A 215 17.36 9.72 16.34
C ALA A 215 18.22 8.61 16.98
N ASP A 216 19.30 8.98 17.70
CA ASP A 216 20.27 8.07 18.30
C ASP A 216 20.93 7.12 17.28
N ARG A 217 21.19 7.61 16.07
CA ARG A 217 21.85 6.86 14.99
C ARG A 217 23.17 7.51 14.55
N PRO A 218 24.16 7.69 15.45
CA PRO A 218 25.42 8.37 15.13
C PRO A 218 26.18 7.69 13.98
N ALA A 219 26.12 6.36 13.86
CA ALA A 219 26.77 5.65 12.76
C ALA A 219 26.20 6.00 11.37
N SER A 220 24.89 6.31 11.28
CA SER A 220 24.24 6.74 10.05
C SER A 220 24.57 8.21 9.76
N ALA A 221 24.56 9.06 10.77
CA ALA A 221 24.97 10.46 10.64
C ALA A 221 26.41 10.58 10.14
N LEU A 222 27.35 9.85 10.73
CA LEU A 222 28.77 9.84 10.34
C LEU A 222 28.99 9.37 8.89
N ARG A 223 28.17 8.44 8.37
CA ARG A 223 28.27 7.99 6.97
C ARG A 223 28.01 9.09 5.96
N VAL A 224 27.12 10.03 6.28
CA VAL A 224 26.72 11.11 5.37
C VAL A 224 27.45 12.43 5.64
N ALA A 225 28.22 12.52 6.73
CA ALA A 225 28.84 13.77 7.17
C ALA A 225 29.84 14.36 6.17
N GLY A 226 30.61 13.52 5.47
CA GLY A 226 31.49 13.95 4.39
C GLY A 226 30.72 14.56 3.21
N LEU A 227 29.60 13.94 2.81
CA LEU A 227 28.72 14.45 1.73
C LEU A 227 28.00 15.74 2.14
N ALA A 228 27.76 15.91 3.44
CA ALA A 228 27.21 17.13 4.02
C ALA A 228 28.23 18.28 4.12
N GLY A 229 29.53 18.02 3.90
CA GLY A 229 30.59 18.97 4.18
C GLY A 229 30.70 19.33 5.66
N ALA A 230 30.22 18.46 6.56
CA ALA A 230 30.05 18.73 7.99
C ALA A 230 30.74 17.68 8.87
N GLN A 231 31.80 17.05 8.37
CA GLN A 231 32.57 16.03 9.11
C GLN A 231 33.02 16.51 10.51
N PRO A 232 33.60 17.71 10.68
CA PRO A 232 34.03 18.15 12.01
C PRO A 232 32.86 18.26 13.02
N LEU A 233 31.70 18.72 12.55
CA LEU A 233 30.49 18.80 13.37
C LEU A 233 30.01 17.40 13.79
N ALA A 234 29.98 16.46 12.85
CA ALA A 234 29.55 15.09 13.12
C ALA A 234 30.47 14.38 14.11
N ASP A 235 31.79 14.53 13.94
CA ASP A 235 32.78 13.93 14.84
C ASP A 235 32.66 14.51 16.26
N ALA A 236 32.48 15.84 16.37
CA ALA A 236 32.27 16.51 17.64
C ALA A 236 30.98 16.06 18.34
N TRP A 237 29.87 15.93 17.60
CA TRP A 237 28.60 15.46 18.14
C TRP A 237 28.72 14.01 18.60
N ALA A 238 29.26 13.11 17.77
CA ALA A 238 29.45 11.71 18.13
C ALA A 238 30.36 11.52 19.36
N ALA A 239 31.38 12.37 19.53
CA ALA A 239 32.23 12.37 20.71
C ALA A 239 31.49 12.85 21.97
N ALA A 240 30.69 13.92 21.86
CA ALA A 240 29.88 14.44 22.96
C ALA A 240 28.83 13.42 23.42
N ASP A 241 28.14 12.78 22.48
CA ASP A 241 27.13 11.73 22.72
C ASP A 241 27.70 10.54 23.51
N LYS A 242 28.96 10.18 23.24
CA LYS A 242 29.68 9.09 23.94
C LYS A 242 30.35 9.52 25.25
N GLY A 243 30.32 10.80 25.60
CA GLY A 243 31.09 11.34 26.73
C GLY A 243 32.61 11.23 26.55
N ASP A 244 33.11 11.29 25.31
CA ASP A 244 34.54 11.23 25.03
C ASP A 244 35.26 12.47 25.60
N LYS A 245 36.38 12.27 26.28
CA LYS A 245 37.25 13.34 26.81
C LYS A 245 37.72 14.34 25.73
N ASN A 246 37.72 13.94 24.46
CA ASN A 246 38.08 14.77 23.33
C ASN A 246 36.94 15.66 22.81
N ALA A 247 35.70 15.50 23.29
CA ALA A 247 34.53 16.22 22.77
C ALA A 247 34.74 17.75 22.77
N ALA A 248 35.26 18.31 23.86
CA ALA A 248 35.51 19.76 23.95
C ALA A 248 36.55 20.26 22.93
N LYS A 249 37.55 19.43 22.58
CA LYS A 249 38.54 19.76 21.54
C LYS A 249 37.90 19.73 20.16
N LEU A 250 37.08 18.71 19.88
CA LEU A 250 36.42 18.55 18.58
C LEU A 250 35.37 19.65 18.35
N LEU A 251 34.61 20.03 19.37
CA LEU A 251 33.65 21.14 19.29
C LEU A 251 34.31 22.47 18.92
N LYS A 252 35.51 22.75 19.44
CA LYS A 252 36.28 23.96 19.08
C LYS A 252 36.81 23.95 17.65
N ALA A 253 36.92 22.78 17.04
CA ALA A 253 37.40 22.61 15.66
C ALA A 253 36.27 22.67 14.62
N VAL A 254 35.01 22.80 15.05
CA VAL A 254 33.87 22.95 14.14
C VAL A 254 33.93 24.35 13.50
N PRO A 255 33.95 24.44 12.16
CA PRO A 255 33.91 25.73 11.46
C PRO A 255 32.63 26.51 11.79
N ALA A 256 32.74 27.84 11.80
CA ALA A 256 31.61 28.76 12.00
C ALA A 256 30.60 28.70 10.85
#